data_AF-A0A1I1D2H9-F1
#
_entry.id   AF-A0A1I1D2H9-F1
#
_cell.length_a   1.000
_cell.length_b   1.000
_cell.length_c   1.000
_cell.angle_alpha   90.00
_cell.angle_beta   90.00
_cell.angle_gamma   90.00
#
_symmetry.space_group_name_H-M   'P 1'
#
loop_
_entity.id
_entity.type
_entity.pdbx_description
1 polymer ?
#
loop_
_entity_poly.entity_id
_entity_poly.type
_entity_poly.pdbx_seq_one_letter_code
_entity_poly.pdbx_strand_id
1 'polypeptide(L)'
;MTGRSKLESIKQRLDIENLDLETRRKMFEDFKKAGGRVVDLDSEEKTSKSASSTSSKPVISEAPRRAKSSAKKPEHSKKSSAMLQGVKTPLQVAETGQKKPSLFTLWGFKLNCVISWIFNFSATDFRHRFIRLVLIRYRNILLSLKFFLDPVFSTNNLQSLEFREQFYRMNSLQDYEFAYRIFSLYNDQLFESLERTIRKSVFTAKDDLKPLFADLYLLKPHAARIKVACMLVLQRFTRCSPEAAAKNYSQDKIDCFFDFIWDQFYWEMDNLMNYYCADESIARKKVLTLDEFLNIKNTKQIGSYAEEWKQIHMLKDIEDQEKSQMDLSEADSSEDSDLFARVEFPNDTVREGVDFLIKSVDFNSYYKKFKENNDLRSLFEPSDKLLYAYAIIDFFDSEFSFLWNSVLNFYILSDGSIGRYDPKKELANLSNRLNQFYEMVNDYLRLLRDHNELSRSHTAAQRLQSEQKEKELARASYNVRNTLSRLMQEYDIIFSRLIKLQESGETIVGSWDEPIVLKVKNSNKIVNEMLVKDAVALAQVIVHTMSWMLNRSDLSGLGIRLIQPQIIPQYLLTE
;
A
#
# COMPACT_ATOMS: atom_id res chain seq x y z
N MET A 1 -20.68 -12.56 -31.15
CA MET A 1 -21.10 -13.86 -30.55
C MET A 1 -22.37 -13.62 -29.75
N THR A 2 -23.36 -14.51 -29.83
CA THR A 2 -24.66 -14.37 -29.15
C THR A 2 -24.60 -14.89 -27.70
N GLY A 3 -25.44 -14.33 -26.81
CA GLY A 3 -25.37 -14.58 -25.37
C GLY A 3 -25.57 -16.05 -24.95
N ARG A 4 -26.34 -16.84 -25.71
CA ARG A 4 -26.62 -18.25 -25.42
C ARG A 4 -25.35 -19.11 -25.26
N SER A 5 -24.37 -18.92 -26.15
CA SER A 5 -23.10 -19.66 -26.13
C SER A 5 -22.29 -19.46 -24.83
N LYS A 6 -22.33 -18.27 -24.23
CA LYS A 6 -21.72 -18.04 -22.91
C LYS A 6 -22.52 -18.73 -21.80
N LEU A 7 -23.85 -18.65 -21.84
CA LEU A 7 -24.71 -19.25 -20.82
C LEU A 7 -24.58 -20.78 -20.77
N GLU A 8 -24.48 -21.44 -21.93
CA GLU A 8 -24.25 -22.88 -22.04
C GLU A 8 -22.88 -23.29 -21.47
N SER A 9 -21.81 -22.54 -21.80
CA SER A 9 -20.48 -22.78 -21.23
C SER A 9 -20.41 -22.58 -19.71
N ILE A 10 -21.27 -21.72 -19.15
CA ILE A 10 -21.38 -21.50 -17.70
C ILE A 10 -22.19 -22.63 -17.05
N LYS A 11 -23.28 -23.11 -17.68
CA LYS A 11 -24.05 -24.26 -17.20
C LYS A 11 -23.20 -25.54 -17.12
N GLN A 12 -22.39 -25.81 -18.15
CA GLN A 12 -21.46 -26.94 -18.15
C GLN A 12 -20.36 -26.80 -17.10
N ARG A 13 -19.79 -25.60 -16.91
CA ARG A 13 -18.76 -25.34 -15.88
C ARG A 13 -19.26 -25.43 -14.43
N LEU A 14 -20.58 -25.36 -14.21
CA LEU A 14 -21.21 -25.44 -12.89
C LEU A 14 -21.93 -26.79 -12.65
N ASP A 15 -21.77 -27.75 -13.59
CA ASP A 15 -22.42 -29.07 -13.63
C ASP A 15 -23.87 -29.11 -13.11
N ILE A 16 -24.65 -28.11 -13.51
CA ILE A 16 -25.94 -27.80 -12.87
C ILE A 16 -26.92 -28.97 -13.00
N GLU A 17 -26.81 -29.78 -14.05
CA GLU A 17 -27.73 -30.87 -14.38
C GLU A 17 -27.62 -32.06 -13.40
N ASN A 18 -26.47 -32.26 -12.76
CA ASN A 18 -26.25 -33.33 -11.76
C ASN A 18 -26.54 -32.90 -10.30
N LEU A 19 -26.68 -31.60 -10.02
CA LEU A 19 -26.95 -31.09 -8.66
C LEU A 19 -28.38 -31.38 -8.18
N ASP A 20 -28.52 -31.80 -6.91
CA ASP A 20 -29.81 -32.06 -6.28
C ASP A 20 -30.67 -30.78 -6.09
N LEU A 21 -31.99 -30.97 -6.01
CA LEU A 21 -32.99 -29.92 -5.83
C LEU A 21 -32.79 -29.09 -4.55
N GLU A 22 -32.40 -29.68 -3.42
CA GLU A 22 -32.10 -28.89 -2.22
C GLU A 22 -30.82 -28.08 -2.39
N THR A 23 -29.77 -28.65 -2.99
CA THR A 23 -28.50 -27.97 -3.23
C THR A 23 -28.67 -26.79 -4.19
N ARG A 24 -29.37 -26.99 -5.32
CA ARG A 24 -29.74 -25.92 -6.28
C ARG A 24 -30.52 -24.81 -5.58
N ARG A 25 -31.47 -25.16 -4.70
CA ARG A 25 -32.30 -24.18 -3.97
C ARG A 25 -31.49 -23.37 -2.96
N LYS A 26 -30.55 -24.00 -2.24
CA LYS A 26 -29.62 -23.32 -1.32
C LYS A 26 -28.73 -22.33 -2.08
N MET A 27 -28.06 -22.78 -3.15
CA MET A 27 -27.24 -21.92 -4.00
C MET A 27 -28.01 -20.72 -4.59
N PHE A 28 -29.29 -20.91 -4.95
CA PHE A 28 -30.13 -19.83 -5.47
C PHE A 28 -30.50 -18.77 -4.43
N GLU A 29 -30.80 -19.17 -3.19
CA GLU A 29 -31.05 -18.22 -2.10
C GLU A 29 -29.76 -17.52 -1.64
N ASP A 30 -28.62 -18.21 -1.65
CA ASP A 30 -27.32 -17.60 -1.31
C ASP A 30 -26.86 -16.61 -2.40
N PHE A 31 -27.13 -16.90 -3.69
CA PHE A 31 -26.96 -15.94 -4.80
C PHE A 31 -27.82 -14.68 -4.62
N LYS A 32 -29.08 -14.81 -4.17
CA LYS A 32 -29.93 -13.65 -3.85
C LYS A 32 -29.40 -12.84 -2.66
N LYS A 33 -28.95 -13.50 -1.58
CA LYS A 33 -28.35 -12.84 -0.41
C LYS A 33 -27.11 -12.03 -0.80
N ALA A 34 -26.30 -12.54 -1.73
CA ALA A 34 -25.16 -11.85 -2.33
C ALA A 34 -25.55 -10.68 -3.28
N GLY A 35 -26.84 -10.33 -3.40
CA GLY A 35 -27.33 -9.22 -4.23
C GLY A 35 -27.52 -9.57 -5.70
N GLY A 36 -27.41 -10.85 -6.07
CA GLY A 36 -27.59 -11.33 -7.44
C GLY A 36 -29.02 -11.08 -7.96
N ARG A 37 -29.13 -10.40 -9.12
CA ARG A 37 -30.40 -10.21 -9.83
C ARG A 37 -30.57 -11.26 -10.90
N VAL A 38 -31.68 -11.98 -10.85
CA VAL A 38 -32.18 -12.81 -11.97
C VAL A 38 -32.73 -11.87 -13.04
N VAL A 39 -32.41 -12.14 -14.32
CA VAL A 39 -32.87 -11.37 -15.47
C VAL A 39 -33.63 -12.30 -16.41
N ASP A 40 -34.93 -12.04 -16.58
CA ASP A 40 -35.80 -12.81 -17.47
C ASP A 40 -35.57 -12.38 -18.93
N LEU A 41 -34.65 -13.06 -19.61
CA LEU A 41 -34.20 -12.75 -20.98
C LEU A 41 -35.36 -12.69 -22.01
N ASP A 42 -36.45 -13.43 -21.79
CA ASP A 42 -37.64 -13.43 -22.65
C ASP A 42 -38.46 -12.11 -22.59
N SER A 43 -38.10 -11.18 -21.69
CA SER A 43 -38.73 -9.86 -21.58
C SER A 43 -38.03 -8.79 -22.44
N GLU A 44 -36.70 -8.87 -22.61
CA GLU A 44 -35.91 -7.86 -23.35
C GLU A 44 -36.08 -7.95 -24.88
N GLU A 45 -36.45 -9.12 -25.41
CA GLU A 45 -36.72 -9.30 -26.84
C GLU A 45 -38.03 -8.66 -27.33
N LYS A 46 -38.89 -8.19 -26.42
CA LYS A 46 -40.19 -7.55 -26.73
C LYS A 46 -40.16 -6.03 -26.71
N THR A 47 -39.30 -5.41 -25.89
CA THR A 47 -39.22 -3.93 -25.76
C THR A 47 -38.43 -3.26 -26.88
N SER A 48 -37.61 -4.01 -27.62
CA SER A 48 -36.72 -3.51 -28.69
C SER A 48 -37.40 -3.26 -30.05
N LYS A 49 -38.72 -3.49 -30.18
CA LYS A 49 -39.47 -3.38 -31.46
C LYS A 49 -40.57 -2.30 -31.51
N SER A 50 -40.69 -1.45 -30.49
CA SER A 50 -41.77 -0.44 -30.40
C SER A 50 -41.30 0.94 -29.93
N ALA A 51 -40.45 1.60 -30.73
CA ALA A 51 -39.90 2.93 -30.42
C ALA A 51 -39.76 3.86 -31.65
N SER A 52 -40.70 3.81 -32.61
CA SER A 52 -40.64 4.61 -33.84
C SER A 52 -42.02 5.05 -34.36
N SER A 53 -42.69 5.97 -33.65
CA SER A 53 -43.90 6.64 -34.17
C SER A 53 -44.11 8.03 -33.55
N THR A 54 -44.52 8.99 -34.37
CA THR A 54 -44.51 10.44 -34.09
C THR A 54 -45.83 10.96 -33.49
N SER A 55 -45.73 12.00 -32.64
CA SER A 55 -46.75 13.04 -32.36
C SER A 55 -48.21 12.68 -31.98
N SER A 56 -48.69 13.21 -30.85
CA SER A 56 -49.68 14.31 -30.84
C SER A 56 -50.03 14.83 -29.42
N LYS A 57 -50.57 16.06 -29.37
CA LYS A 57 -51.31 16.72 -28.25
C LYS A 57 -52.77 16.87 -28.73
N PRO A 58 -53.84 16.98 -27.88
CA PRO A 58 -54.06 18.09 -26.92
C PRO A 58 -54.94 17.68 -25.68
N VAL A 59 -55.71 18.46 -24.88
CA VAL A 59 -55.95 19.92 -24.67
C VAL A 59 -56.53 20.21 -23.24
N ILE A 60 -56.16 21.35 -22.61
CA ILE A 60 -56.90 22.23 -21.64
C ILE A 60 -57.67 21.68 -20.39
N SER A 61 -57.91 22.60 -19.42
CA SER A 61 -58.93 22.62 -18.34
C SER A 61 -58.54 22.02 -16.97
N GLU A 62 -58.85 22.64 -15.82
CA GLU A 62 -59.08 24.08 -15.51
C GLU A 62 -58.92 24.31 -13.98
N ALA A 63 -58.84 25.57 -13.53
CA ALA A 63 -58.86 25.95 -12.11
C ALA A 63 -59.96 26.98 -11.85
N PRO A 64 -60.55 27.05 -10.63
CA PRO A 64 -60.51 28.36 -9.96
C PRO A 64 -60.63 28.40 -8.41
N ARG A 65 -59.68 29.11 -7.77
CA ARG A 65 -59.91 30.09 -6.67
C ARG A 65 -60.44 29.49 -5.32
N ARG A 66 -60.63 30.22 -4.19
CA ARG A 66 -60.49 31.66 -3.82
C ARG A 66 -60.31 31.84 -2.28
N ALA A 67 -59.79 33.00 -1.86
CA ALA A 67 -59.91 33.65 -0.52
C ALA A 67 -59.34 32.91 0.72
N LYS A 68 -58.47 33.48 1.58
CA LYS A 68 -58.46 34.75 2.36
C LYS A 68 -59.38 34.76 3.62
N SER A 69 -58.78 34.75 4.81
CA SER A 69 -59.13 35.68 5.92
C SER A 69 -58.09 35.72 7.06
N SER A 70 -58.17 36.82 7.84
CA SER A 70 -57.49 37.18 9.10
C SER A 70 -57.24 36.05 10.12
N ALA A 71 -56.12 35.93 10.84
CA ALA A 71 -55.32 36.90 11.64
C ALA A 71 -55.86 37.20 13.07
N LYS A 72 -55.08 36.85 14.11
CA LYS A 72 -55.02 37.50 15.44
C LYS A 72 -53.80 37.02 16.27
N LYS A 73 -53.20 37.95 17.02
CA LYS A 73 -52.35 37.76 18.23
C LYS A 73 -53.19 38.21 19.45
N PRO A 74 -52.99 37.69 20.68
CA PRO A 74 -51.91 38.12 21.61
C PRO A 74 -51.26 36.94 22.41
N GLU A 75 -49.94 36.92 22.69
CA GLU A 75 -49.18 37.42 23.86
C GLU A 75 -48.95 36.47 25.07
N HIS A 76 -47.66 36.32 25.41
CA HIS A 76 -47.02 36.18 26.74
C HIS A 76 -47.52 35.26 27.88
N SER A 77 -46.81 34.13 28.05
CA SER A 77 -46.14 33.70 29.31
C SER A 77 -44.89 32.85 28.93
N LYS A 78 -43.65 33.11 29.38
CA LYS A 78 -42.99 33.17 30.72
C LYS A 78 -42.64 31.79 31.37
N LYS A 79 -41.39 31.33 31.11
CA LYS A 79 -40.56 30.37 31.89
C LYS A 79 -41.14 28.93 32.00
N SER A 80 -40.35 27.83 32.06
CA SER A 80 -39.03 27.62 32.66
C SER A 80 -38.32 26.32 32.18
N SER A 81 -37.10 26.12 32.70
CA SER A 81 -36.37 24.83 32.91
C SER A 81 -35.86 23.98 31.72
N ALA A 82 -34.71 23.35 32.00
CA ALA A 82 -33.90 22.43 31.20
C ALA A 82 -34.71 21.32 30.48
N MET A 83 -34.36 20.82 29.29
CA MET A 83 -33.04 20.46 28.73
C MET A 83 -32.32 19.32 29.48
N LEU A 84 -32.76 18.07 29.26
CA LEU A 84 -31.89 16.90 29.04
C LEU A 84 -32.71 15.60 28.82
N GLN A 85 -32.99 15.26 27.56
CA GLN A 85 -32.90 13.90 27.00
C GLN A 85 -33.18 13.95 25.49
N GLY A 86 -32.65 12.97 24.74
CA GLY A 86 -32.46 13.10 23.29
C GLY A 86 -33.63 12.62 22.43
N VAL A 87 -33.80 13.27 21.28
CA VAL A 87 -34.64 12.79 20.15
C VAL A 87 -33.80 12.83 18.89
N LYS A 88 -33.86 11.76 18.08
CA LYS A 88 -33.24 11.73 16.74
C LYS A 88 -34.11 12.56 15.78
N THR A 89 -33.58 13.64 15.25
CA THR A 89 -34.19 14.38 14.12
C THR A 89 -33.24 14.37 12.93
N PRO A 90 -33.65 13.88 11.74
CA PRO A 90 -32.90 14.13 10.52
C PRO A 90 -33.00 15.63 10.20
N LEU A 91 -31.88 16.26 9.83
CA LEU A 91 -31.92 17.64 9.32
C LEU A 91 -32.58 17.64 7.94
N GLN A 92 -33.86 18.01 7.90
CA GLN A 92 -34.47 18.55 6.69
C GLN A 92 -33.83 19.92 6.41
N VAL A 93 -32.76 19.93 5.62
CA VAL A 93 -32.23 21.18 5.05
C VAL A 93 -33.27 21.68 4.04
N ALA A 94 -33.94 22.78 4.35
CA ALA A 94 -34.92 23.37 3.46
C ALA A 94 -34.27 23.83 2.15
N GLU A 95 -34.84 23.43 1.01
CA GLU A 95 -34.43 23.88 -0.32
C GLU A 95 -34.68 25.39 -0.47
N THR A 96 -33.69 26.19 -0.11
CA THR A 96 -33.71 27.63 -0.34
C THR A 96 -33.39 27.91 -1.80
N GLY A 97 -34.40 28.40 -2.54
CA GLY A 97 -34.36 28.51 -4.00
C GLY A 97 -33.08 29.16 -4.53
N GLN A 98 -32.31 28.39 -5.30
CA GLN A 98 -30.99 28.79 -5.80
C GLN A 98 -31.10 30.04 -6.69
N LYS A 99 -30.58 31.16 -6.20
CA LYS A 99 -30.43 32.39 -6.99
C LYS A 99 -29.43 32.13 -8.13
N LYS A 100 -29.75 32.61 -9.33
CA LYS A 100 -28.85 32.54 -10.50
C LYS A 100 -27.46 33.09 -10.15
N PRO A 101 -26.37 32.50 -10.68
CA PRO A 101 -25.02 32.93 -10.34
C PRO A 101 -24.81 34.38 -10.81
N SER A 102 -24.33 35.23 -9.91
CA SER A 102 -24.29 36.68 -10.13
C SER A 102 -22.89 37.16 -10.50
N LEU A 103 -22.80 38.10 -11.43
CA LEU A 103 -21.54 38.81 -11.71
C LEU A 103 -21.01 39.50 -10.44
N PHE A 104 -21.88 39.99 -9.55
CA PHE A 104 -21.48 40.58 -8.27
C PHE A 104 -20.79 39.57 -7.33
N THR A 105 -21.22 38.31 -7.31
CA THR A 105 -20.54 37.26 -6.52
C THR A 105 -19.19 36.89 -7.11
N LEU A 106 -19.06 36.81 -8.44
CA LEU A 106 -17.77 36.62 -9.12
C LEU A 106 -16.81 37.78 -8.82
N TRP A 107 -17.30 39.02 -8.91
CA TRP A 107 -16.53 40.22 -8.56
C TRP A 107 -16.09 40.24 -7.10
N GLY A 108 -16.94 39.78 -6.16
CA GLY A 108 -16.59 39.62 -4.75
C GLY A 108 -15.40 38.68 -4.55
N PHE A 109 -15.48 37.43 -5.06
CA PHE A 109 -14.37 36.48 -4.95
C PHE A 109 -13.11 36.95 -5.70
N LYS A 110 -13.25 37.63 -6.84
CA LYS A 110 -12.14 38.24 -7.58
C LYS A 110 -11.43 39.32 -6.74
N LEU A 111 -12.18 40.19 -6.07
CA LEU A 111 -11.63 41.21 -5.18
C LEU A 111 -10.92 40.57 -3.97
N ASN A 112 -11.51 39.55 -3.34
CA ASN A 112 -10.85 38.80 -2.27
C ASN A 112 -9.50 38.23 -2.75
N CYS A 113 -9.43 37.63 -3.94
CA CYS A 113 -8.19 37.09 -4.49
C CYS A 113 -7.11 38.16 -4.73
N VAL A 114 -7.51 39.35 -5.20
CA VAL A 114 -6.60 40.49 -5.41
C VAL A 114 -6.09 41.04 -4.07
N ILE A 115 -6.98 41.20 -3.07
CA ILE A 115 -6.66 41.65 -1.71
C ILE A 115 -5.75 40.64 -0.99
N SER A 116 -5.95 39.34 -1.25
CA SER A 116 -5.12 38.23 -0.75
C SER A 116 -3.76 38.10 -1.44
N TRP A 117 -3.49 38.93 -2.46
CA TRP A 117 -2.29 38.90 -3.30
C TRP A 117 -2.10 37.59 -4.08
N ILE A 118 -3.19 36.92 -4.46
CA ILE A 118 -3.16 35.69 -5.27
C ILE A 118 -2.82 36.00 -6.72
N PHE A 119 -3.58 36.90 -7.35
CA PHE A 119 -3.39 37.34 -8.74
C PHE A 119 -3.56 38.86 -8.89
N ASN A 120 -3.18 39.38 -10.06
CA ASN A 120 -3.41 40.77 -10.44
C ASN A 120 -4.89 41.03 -10.80
N PHE A 121 -5.33 42.30 -10.85
CA PHE A 121 -6.72 42.67 -11.18
C PHE A 121 -7.18 42.19 -12.58
N SER A 122 -6.26 41.92 -13.49
CA SER A 122 -6.50 41.25 -14.77
C SER A 122 -6.97 39.79 -14.63
N ALA A 123 -6.61 39.11 -13.54
CA ALA A 123 -6.69 37.66 -13.35
C ALA A 123 -5.96 36.84 -14.45
N THR A 124 -4.96 37.43 -15.12
CA THR A 124 -4.09 36.74 -16.08
C THR A 124 -3.09 35.83 -15.37
N ASP A 125 -2.37 36.39 -14.40
CA ASP A 125 -1.18 35.78 -13.80
C ASP A 125 -1.24 35.76 -12.26
N PHE A 126 -0.71 34.69 -11.68
CA PHE A 126 -0.47 34.61 -10.24
C PHE A 126 0.70 35.52 -9.83
N ARG A 127 0.60 36.13 -8.66
CA ARG A 127 1.69 36.91 -8.08
C ARG A 127 2.77 35.97 -7.54
N HIS A 128 4.04 36.39 -7.62
CA HIS A 128 5.17 35.61 -7.09
C HIS A 128 5.02 35.25 -5.60
N ARG A 129 4.29 36.04 -4.80
CA ARG A 129 3.92 35.67 -3.41
C ARG A 129 3.16 34.34 -3.37
N PHE A 130 2.07 34.23 -4.15
CA PHE A 130 1.24 33.03 -4.19
C PHE A 130 1.98 31.84 -4.79
N ILE A 131 2.75 32.04 -5.87
CA ILE A 131 3.59 30.98 -6.46
C ILE A 131 4.59 30.43 -5.41
N ARG A 132 5.23 31.30 -4.61
CA ARG A 132 6.11 30.88 -3.50
C ARG A 132 5.33 30.25 -2.33
N LEU A 133 4.09 30.67 -2.07
CA LEU A 133 3.23 30.07 -1.05
C LEU A 133 2.91 28.61 -1.41
N VAL A 134 2.48 28.34 -2.66
CA VAL A 134 2.12 26.97 -3.08
C VAL A 134 3.36 26.10 -3.34
N LEU A 135 4.25 26.50 -4.26
CA LEU A 135 5.35 25.64 -4.73
C LEU A 135 6.51 25.50 -3.73
N ILE A 136 6.69 26.45 -2.81
CA ILE A 136 7.79 26.41 -1.83
C ILE A 136 7.26 26.17 -0.42
N ARG A 137 6.45 27.09 0.14
CA ARG A 137 6.03 26.96 1.56
C ARG A 137 5.16 25.74 1.80
N TYR A 138 4.04 25.62 1.09
CA TYR A 138 3.11 24.50 1.26
C TYR A 138 3.74 23.17 0.85
N ARG A 139 4.43 23.11 -0.31
CA ARG A 139 5.19 21.91 -0.73
C ARG A 139 6.18 21.43 0.34
N ASN A 140 6.99 22.33 0.91
CA ASN A 140 7.99 21.96 1.92
C ASN A 140 7.37 21.58 3.27
N ILE A 141 6.22 22.16 3.62
CA ILE A 141 5.47 21.81 4.83
C ILE A 141 4.85 20.41 4.69
N LEU A 142 4.22 20.11 3.55
CA LEU A 142 3.73 18.76 3.26
C LEU A 142 4.87 17.72 3.21
N LEU A 143 6.02 18.05 2.59
CA LEU A 143 7.22 17.20 2.63
C LEU A 143 7.69 16.94 4.07
N SER A 144 7.68 17.96 4.92
CA SER A 144 8.11 17.83 6.32
C SER A 144 7.13 17.00 7.15
N LEU A 145 5.82 17.18 6.96
CA LEU A 145 4.78 16.35 7.58
C LEU A 145 4.85 14.90 7.10
N LYS A 146 5.06 14.69 5.79
CA LYS A 146 5.31 13.35 5.22
C LYS A 146 6.54 12.72 5.87
N PHE A 147 7.68 13.42 5.94
CA PHE A 147 8.91 12.91 6.58
C PHE A 147 8.74 12.58 8.07
N PHE A 148 7.92 13.33 8.82
CA PHE A 148 7.61 13.00 10.21
C PHE A 148 6.72 11.75 10.33
N LEU A 149 5.75 11.57 9.42
CA LEU A 149 4.77 10.47 9.46
C LEU A 149 5.23 9.21 8.68
N ASP A 150 6.29 9.30 7.87
CA ASP A 150 6.86 8.19 7.09
C ASP A 150 7.30 6.98 7.95
N PRO A 151 7.90 7.13 9.15
CA PRO A 151 8.15 6.00 10.04
C PRO A 151 6.88 5.24 10.47
N VAL A 152 5.72 5.92 10.47
CA VAL A 152 4.43 5.38 10.89
C VAL A 152 3.68 4.72 9.72
N PHE A 153 3.76 5.28 8.51
CA PHE A 153 2.96 4.84 7.36
C PHE A 153 3.77 4.18 6.23
N SER A 154 5.08 4.04 6.37
CA SER A 154 5.90 3.25 5.45
C SER A 154 5.43 1.80 5.45
N THR A 155 5.08 1.29 4.26
CA THR A 155 4.47 -0.02 4.02
C THR A 155 5.40 -1.22 4.26
N ASN A 156 6.67 -0.98 4.59
CA ASN A 156 7.74 -1.97 4.68
C ASN A 156 8.33 -2.08 6.10
N ASN A 157 7.55 -1.76 7.14
CA ASN A 157 7.98 -1.84 8.54
C ASN A 157 6.99 -2.72 9.34
N LEU A 158 7.46 -3.81 9.96
CA LEU A 158 6.62 -4.62 10.86
C LEU A 158 6.00 -3.74 11.96
N GLN A 159 6.77 -2.78 12.48
CA GLN A 159 6.31 -1.85 13.51
C GLN A 159 5.13 -1.00 13.04
N SER A 160 4.96 -0.70 11.74
CA SER A 160 3.78 0.06 11.27
C SER A 160 2.51 -0.80 11.22
N LEU A 161 2.65 -2.13 11.07
CA LEU A 161 1.54 -3.08 11.17
C LEU A 161 1.15 -3.33 12.63
N GLU A 162 2.10 -3.66 13.50
CA GLU A 162 1.87 -3.81 14.96
C GLU A 162 1.23 -2.54 15.55
N PHE A 163 1.74 -1.37 15.17
CA PHE A 163 1.22 -0.08 15.61
C PHE A 163 -0.21 0.20 15.10
N ARG A 164 -0.52 -0.21 13.87
CA ARG A 164 -1.88 -0.15 13.31
C ARG A 164 -2.83 -1.08 14.08
N GLU A 165 -2.40 -2.28 14.45
CA GLU A 165 -3.20 -3.18 15.31
C GLU A 165 -3.43 -2.59 16.70
N GLN A 166 -2.42 -1.96 17.31
CA GLN A 166 -2.62 -1.24 18.58
C GLN A 166 -3.69 -0.15 18.46
N PHE A 167 -3.77 0.56 17.33
CA PHE A 167 -4.81 1.55 17.07
C PHE A 167 -6.20 0.94 16.80
N TYR A 168 -6.27 -0.28 16.23
CA TYR A 168 -7.50 -1.08 16.13
C TYR A 168 -7.99 -1.50 17.53
N ARG A 169 -7.13 -2.16 18.32
CA ARG A 169 -7.43 -2.65 19.69
C ARG A 169 -7.82 -1.51 20.65
N MET A 170 -7.29 -0.30 20.45
CA MET A 170 -7.67 0.91 21.21
C MET A 170 -8.90 1.68 20.66
N ASN A 171 -9.58 1.19 19.61
CA ASN A 171 -10.70 1.85 18.95
C ASN A 171 -10.39 3.27 18.36
N SER A 172 -9.11 3.64 18.26
CA SER A 172 -8.64 4.97 17.82
C SER A 172 -8.40 5.09 16.30
N LEU A 173 -9.02 4.22 15.50
CA LEU A 173 -8.83 4.11 14.05
C LEU A 173 -9.05 5.42 13.28
N GLN A 174 -10.00 6.26 13.72
CA GLN A 174 -10.26 7.56 13.11
C GLN A 174 -9.04 8.50 13.20
N ASP A 175 -8.27 8.44 14.29
CA ASP A 175 -7.11 9.31 14.50
C ASP A 175 -5.90 8.81 13.67
N TYR A 176 -5.79 7.48 13.48
CA TYR A 176 -4.87 6.90 12.50
C TYR A 176 -5.25 7.29 11.05
N GLU A 177 -6.55 7.25 10.69
CA GLU A 177 -7.04 7.69 9.38
C GLU A 177 -6.75 9.19 9.14
N PHE A 178 -6.97 10.06 10.13
CA PHE A 178 -6.66 11.49 10.00
C PHE A 178 -5.17 11.75 9.72
N ALA A 179 -4.28 11.06 10.44
CA ALA A 179 -2.84 11.17 10.21
C ALA A 179 -2.41 10.58 8.86
N TYR A 180 -3.00 9.46 8.44
CA TYR A 180 -2.76 8.87 7.12
C TYR A 180 -3.23 9.79 5.98
N ARG A 181 -4.40 10.42 6.11
CA ARG A 181 -4.90 11.40 5.13
C ARG A 181 -3.93 12.58 4.99
N ILE A 182 -3.36 13.10 6.09
CA ILE A 182 -2.31 14.14 6.03
C ILE A 182 -1.03 13.66 5.35
N PHE A 183 -0.54 12.46 5.66
CA PHE A 183 0.60 11.85 4.97
C PHE A 183 0.36 11.72 3.45
N SER A 184 -0.88 11.39 3.06
CA SER A 184 -1.29 11.23 1.65
C SER A 184 -1.44 12.53 0.84
N LEU A 185 -1.50 13.71 1.49
CA LEU A 185 -1.66 15.00 0.78
C LEU A 185 -0.48 15.34 -0.14
N TYR A 186 0.69 14.74 0.07
CA TYR A 186 1.88 15.03 -0.70
C TYR A 186 2.05 14.12 -1.92
N ASN A 187 1.80 14.68 -3.11
CA ASN A 187 1.94 14.03 -4.41
C ASN A 187 2.91 14.83 -5.32
N ASP A 188 4.10 14.28 -5.59
CA ASP A 188 5.12 14.92 -6.44
C ASP A 188 4.63 15.22 -7.86
N GLN A 189 3.84 14.32 -8.47
CA GLN A 189 3.36 14.47 -9.84
C GLN A 189 2.43 15.68 -9.99
N LEU A 190 1.59 15.94 -8.99
CA LEU A 190 0.75 17.15 -8.95
C LEU A 190 1.59 18.42 -8.80
N PHE A 191 2.63 18.43 -7.96
CA PHE A 191 3.52 19.59 -7.83
C PHE A 191 4.37 19.84 -9.08
N GLU A 192 4.83 18.79 -9.77
CA GLU A 192 5.52 18.90 -11.06
C GLU A 192 4.61 19.44 -12.18
N SER A 193 3.37 18.95 -12.25
CA SER A 193 2.39 19.47 -13.21
C SER A 193 2.08 20.93 -12.92
N LEU A 194 1.78 21.26 -11.66
CA LEU A 194 1.48 22.61 -11.23
C LEU A 194 2.62 23.60 -11.52
N GLU A 195 3.89 23.22 -11.31
CA GLU A 195 5.01 24.12 -11.62
C GLU A 195 5.09 24.49 -13.12
N ARG A 196 4.62 23.60 -14.00
CA ARG A 196 4.54 23.82 -15.46
C ARG A 196 3.32 24.65 -15.88
N THR A 197 2.30 24.83 -15.02
CA THR A 197 1.04 25.53 -15.36
C THR A 197 0.83 26.83 -14.58
N ILE A 198 1.19 26.90 -13.29
CA ILE A 198 1.04 28.08 -12.42
C ILE A 198 1.88 29.29 -12.87
N ARG A 199 2.88 29.05 -13.73
CA ARG A 199 3.71 30.08 -14.37
C ARG A 199 3.15 30.58 -15.72
N LYS A 200 2.06 30.00 -16.23
CA LYS A 200 1.48 30.29 -17.56
C LYS A 200 0.25 31.19 -17.51
N SER A 201 -0.75 30.82 -16.70
CA SER A 201 -1.91 31.67 -16.40
C SER A 201 -2.68 31.16 -15.19
N VAL A 202 -3.53 32.02 -14.61
CA VAL A 202 -4.47 31.65 -13.55
C VAL A 202 -5.44 30.54 -13.99
N PHE A 203 -5.87 30.52 -15.24
CA PHE A 203 -6.83 29.53 -15.73
C PHE A 203 -6.17 28.19 -16.13
N THR A 204 -4.92 28.21 -16.60
CA THR A 204 -4.18 26.98 -16.99
C THR A 204 -3.86 26.09 -15.78
N ALA A 205 -3.60 26.68 -14.61
CA ALA A 205 -3.30 25.92 -13.39
C ALA A 205 -4.54 25.41 -12.64
N LYS A 206 -5.75 25.77 -13.08
CA LYS A 206 -7.01 25.49 -12.39
C LYS A 206 -7.19 24.02 -12.06
N ASP A 207 -6.91 23.13 -13.02
CA ASP A 207 -7.15 21.70 -12.87
C ASP A 207 -6.02 20.96 -12.12
N ASP A 208 -4.82 21.55 -11.97
CA ASP A 208 -3.78 21.10 -11.03
C ASP A 208 -4.06 21.59 -9.58
N LEU A 209 -4.61 22.79 -9.44
CA LEU A 209 -4.93 23.39 -8.13
C LEU A 209 -6.20 22.78 -7.49
N LYS A 210 -7.17 22.34 -8.29
CA LYS A 210 -8.38 21.64 -7.83
C LYS A 210 -8.08 20.43 -6.91
N PRO A 211 -7.31 19.40 -7.32
CA PRO A 211 -7.04 18.23 -6.47
C PRO A 211 -6.28 18.59 -5.19
N LEU A 212 -5.33 19.53 -5.26
CA LEU A 212 -4.60 20.01 -4.08
C LEU A 212 -5.50 20.67 -3.02
N PHE A 213 -6.62 21.28 -3.42
CA PHE A 213 -7.63 21.80 -2.49
C PHE A 213 -8.69 20.78 -2.10
N ALA A 214 -9.10 19.88 -3.01
CA ALA A 214 -10.23 18.96 -2.78
C ALA A 214 -10.04 18.09 -1.52
N ASP A 215 -8.84 17.55 -1.29
CA ASP A 215 -8.57 16.74 -0.10
C ASP A 215 -8.37 17.58 1.17
N LEU A 216 -7.92 18.84 1.08
CA LEU A 216 -7.94 19.78 2.21
C LEU A 216 -9.36 20.21 2.59
N TYR A 217 -10.25 20.41 1.60
CA TYR A 217 -11.64 20.80 1.78
C TYR A 217 -12.40 19.76 2.62
N LEU A 218 -12.25 18.48 2.27
CA LEU A 218 -12.79 17.35 3.03
C LEU A 218 -12.26 17.28 4.47
N LEU A 219 -11.00 17.69 4.68
CA LEU A 219 -10.34 17.64 5.99
C LEU A 219 -10.63 18.87 6.88
N LYS A 220 -10.96 20.04 6.31
CA LYS A 220 -11.15 21.31 7.07
C LYS A 220 -12.16 21.22 8.23
N PRO A 221 -13.32 20.52 8.13
CA PRO A 221 -14.25 20.36 9.27
C PRO A 221 -13.63 19.65 10.47
N HIS A 222 -12.55 18.89 10.26
CA HIS A 222 -11.86 18.11 11.27
C HIS A 222 -10.47 18.67 11.63
N ALA A 223 -10.08 19.85 11.11
CA ALA A 223 -8.75 20.45 11.22
C ALA A 223 -8.12 20.37 12.62
N ALA A 224 -8.88 20.76 13.65
CA ALA A 224 -8.43 20.71 15.05
C ALA A 224 -8.18 19.28 15.56
N ARG A 225 -9.05 18.31 15.19
CA ARG A 225 -8.86 16.90 15.55
C ARG A 225 -7.69 16.29 14.77
N ILE A 226 -7.50 16.65 13.51
CA ILE A 226 -6.39 16.15 12.68
C ILE A 226 -5.03 16.54 13.29
N LYS A 227 -4.88 17.78 13.76
CA LYS A 227 -3.68 18.25 14.46
C LYS A 227 -3.38 17.37 15.69
N VAL A 228 -4.36 17.18 16.56
CA VAL A 228 -4.26 16.31 17.75
C VAL A 228 -3.96 14.85 17.37
N ALA A 229 -4.64 14.31 16.37
CA ALA A 229 -4.46 12.94 15.90
C ALA A 229 -3.03 12.68 15.39
N CYS A 230 -2.47 13.60 14.59
CA CYS A 230 -1.09 13.49 14.12
C CYS A 230 -0.08 13.51 15.27
N MET A 231 -0.26 14.40 16.26
CA MET A 231 0.59 14.41 17.46
C MET A 231 0.48 13.12 18.27
N LEU A 232 -0.74 12.63 18.51
CA LEU A 232 -1.02 11.41 19.27
C LEU A 232 -0.45 10.16 18.59
N VAL A 233 -0.51 10.11 17.26
CA VAL A 233 0.14 9.09 16.44
C VAL A 233 1.66 9.13 16.61
N LEU A 234 2.31 10.28 16.44
CA LEU A 234 3.76 10.40 16.61
C LEU A 234 4.22 10.10 18.05
N GLN A 235 3.49 10.60 19.06
CA GLN A 235 3.77 10.37 20.48
C GLN A 235 3.60 8.91 20.91
N ARG A 236 2.67 8.15 20.29
CA ARG A 236 2.57 6.71 20.52
C ARG A 236 3.71 5.98 19.80
N PHE A 237 4.00 6.33 18.56
CA PHE A 237 5.07 5.67 17.78
C PHE A 237 6.43 5.77 18.46
N THR A 238 6.78 6.93 19.02
CA THR A 238 8.03 7.13 19.77
C THR A 238 8.11 6.38 21.09
N ARG A 239 6.98 5.99 21.69
CA ARG A 239 6.96 5.10 22.86
C ARG A 239 7.20 3.64 22.48
N CYS A 240 6.75 3.23 21.29
CA CYS A 240 6.95 1.88 20.76
C CYS A 240 8.35 1.70 20.12
N SER A 241 8.91 2.75 19.53
CA SER A 241 10.20 2.74 18.84
C SER A 241 11.08 3.92 19.30
N PRO A 242 11.64 3.87 20.53
CA PRO A 242 12.40 4.98 21.12
C PRO A 242 13.71 5.28 20.37
N GLU A 243 14.31 4.29 19.69
CA GLU A 243 15.50 4.51 18.86
C GLU A 243 15.19 5.32 17.60
N ALA A 244 14.00 5.14 17.01
CA ALA A 244 13.51 6.00 15.92
C ALA A 244 13.16 7.42 16.41
N ALA A 245 12.87 7.60 17.70
CA ALA A 245 12.53 8.89 18.31
C ALA A 245 13.70 9.90 18.36
N ALA A 246 14.94 9.47 18.10
CA ALA A 246 16.10 10.36 18.00
C ALA A 246 15.96 11.44 16.89
N LYS A 247 15.02 11.27 15.96
CA LYS A 247 14.59 12.34 15.02
C LYS A 247 13.61 13.30 15.71
N ASN A 248 14.15 14.36 16.32
CA ASN A 248 13.39 15.46 16.91
C ASN A 248 12.30 16.03 15.97
N TYR A 249 11.04 15.65 16.19
CA TYR A 249 9.91 16.50 15.81
C TYR A 249 9.62 17.47 16.97
N SER A 250 9.85 18.77 16.75
CA SER A 250 9.33 19.80 17.65
C SER A 250 7.81 19.84 17.49
N GLN A 251 7.10 19.79 18.61
CA GLN A 251 5.64 19.93 18.61
C GLN A 251 5.24 21.30 18.07
N ASP A 252 5.94 22.36 18.50
CA ASP A 252 5.76 23.75 18.03
C ASP A 252 5.89 23.89 16.51
N LYS A 253 6.81 23.11 15.91
CA LYS A 253 7.02 23.06 14.45
C LYS A 253 5.87 22.37 13.72
N ILE A 254 5.31 21.29 14.28
CA ILE A 254 4.10 20.64 13.75
C ILE A 254 2.88 21.55 13.91
N ASP A 255 2.78 22.25 15.04
CA ASP A 255 1.74 23.24 15.30
C ASP A 255 1.77 24.36 14.25
N CYS A 256 2.92 25.03 14.09
CA CYS A 256 3.12 26.06 13.06
C CYS A 256 2.85 25.57 11.62
N PHE A 257 3.02 24.27 11.35
CA PHE A 257 2.66 23.67 10.05
C PHE A 257 1.15 23.57 9.87
N PHE A 258 0.41 23.06 10.87
CA PHE A 258 -1.05 22.99 10.81
C PHE A 258 -1.70 24.37 10.79
N ASP A 259 -1.18 25.31 11.57
CA ASP A 259 -1.69 26.68 11.65
C ASP A 259 -1.47 27.40 10.30
N PHE A 260 -0.29 27.22 9.67
CA PHE A 260 -0.06 27.69 8.28
C PHE A 260 -1.02 27.04 7.27
N ILE A 261 -1.24 25.72 7.34
CA ILE A 261 -2.13 25.01 6.42
C ILE A 261 -3.56 25.53 6.54
N TRP A 262 -4.07 25.68 7.77
CA TRP A 262 -5.49 25.94 8.00
C TRP A 262 -5.89 27.41 8.01
N ASP A 263 -4.99 28.31 8.40
CA ASP A 263 -5.31 29.73 8.59
C ASP A 263 -4.70 30.63 7.50
N GLN A 264 -3.58 30.22 6.86
CA GLN A 264 -3.06 30.90 5.68
C GLN A 264 -3.40 30.15 4.37
N PHE A 265 -2.86 28.94 4.17
CA PHE A 265 -2.92 28.27 2.86
C PHE A 265 -4.35 27.94 2.44
N TYR A 266 -5.12 27.32 3.33
CA TYR A 266 -6.53 27.00 3.09
C TYR A 266 -7.34 28.25 2.71
N TRP A 267 -7.13 29.38 3.41
CA TRP A 267 -7.88 30.61 3.16
C TRP A 267 -7.50 31.28 1.82
N GLU A 268 -6.21 31.32 1.46
CA GLU A 268 -5.80 31.79 0.12
C GLU A 268 -6.38 30.86 -0.97
N MET A 269 -6.38 29.54 -0.79
CA MET A 269 -6.93 28.58 -1.76
C MET A 269 -8.47 28.57 -1.86
N ASP A 270 -9.19 28.70 -0.74
CA ASP A 270 -10.66 28.71 -0.70
C ASP A 270 -11.25 29.90 -1.48
N ASN A 271 -10.66 31.09 -1.33
CA ASN A 271 -11.05 32.26 -2.11
C ASN A 271 -10.83 32.03 -3.62
N LEU A 272 -9.73 31.37 -4.00
CA LEU A 272 -9.41 31.05 -5.40
C LEU A 272 -10.36 29.99 -5.99
N MET A 273 -10.70 28.96 -5.21
CA MET A 273 -11.63 27.91 -5.65
C MET A 273 -13.07 28.43 -5.75
N ASN A 274 -13.51 29.28 -4.81
CA ASN A 274 -14.79 29.97 -4.91
C ASN A 274 -14.83 30.95 -6.11
N TYR A 275 -13.72 31.62 -6.44
CA TYR A 275 -13.61 32.41 -7.68
C TYR A 275 -13.79 31.54 -8.93
N TYR A 276 -13.06 30.43 -9.06
CA TYR A 276 -13.20 29.52 -10.21
C TYR A 276 -14.59 28.86 -10.29
N CYS A 277 -15.21 28.54 -9.14
CA CYS A 277 -16.53 27.93 -9.08
C CYS A 277 -17.63 28.92 -9.51
N ALA A 278 -17.52 30.19 -9.09
CA ALA A 278 -18.41 31.26 -9.56
C ALA A 278 -18.25 31.52 -11.07
N ASP A 279 -17.01 31.56 -11.57
CA ASP A 279 -16.68 31.74 -12.99
C ASP A 279 -17.29 30.61 -13.84
N GLU A 280 -17.05 29.36 -13.44
CA GLU A 280 -17.54 28.18 -14.14
C GLU A 280 -19.08 28.03 -14.04
N SER A 281 -19.69 28.45 -12.92
CA SER A 281 -21.14 28.53 -12.78
C SER A 281 -21.77 29.53 -13.76
N ILE A 282 -21.12 30.69 -13.97
CA ILE A 282 -21.57 31.71 -14.92
C ILE A 282 -21.41 31.20 -16.37
N ALA A 283 -20.25 30.61 -16.69
CA ALA A 283 -19.99 30.05 -18.02
C ALA A 283 -20.97 28.91 -18.38
N ARG A 284 -21.22 27.99 -17.46
CA ARG A 284 -22.19 26.87 -17.64
C ARG A 284 -23.66 27.29 -17.47
N LYS A 285 -23.93 28.51 -17.01
CA LYS A 285 -25.27 29.03 -16.66
C LYS A 285 -26.04 28.18 -15.63
N LYS A 286 -25.33 27.37 -14.84
CA LYS A 286 -25.85 26.53 -13.75
C LYS A 286 -25.18 26.99 -12.45
N VAL A 287 -25.91 27.05 -11.35
CA VAL A 287 -25.27 27.12 -10.02
C VAL A 287 -24.56 25.80 -9.76
N LEU A 288 -23.23 25.83 -9.59
CA LEU A 288 -22.47 24.71 -9.04
C LEU A 288 -22.31 24.90 -7.53
N THR A 289 -22.34 23.81 -6.77
CA THR A 289 -21.76 23.82 -5.42
C THR A 289 -20.25 23.62 -5.50
N LEU A 290 -19.53 23.93 -4.42
CA LEU A 290 -18.10 23.67 -4.35
C LEU A 290 -17.79 22.16 -4.44
N ASP A 291 -18.67 21.30 -3.90
CA ASP A 291 -18.58 19.83 -4.02
C ASP A 291 -18.70 19.36 -5.48
N GLU A 292 -19.66 19.88 -6.25
CA GLU A 292 -19.81 19.59 -7.67
C GLU A 292 -18.59 20.06 -8.48
N PHE A 293 -18.07 21.24 -8.17
CA PHE A 293 -16.91 21.83 -8.84
C PHE A 293 -15.60 21.09 -8.55
N LEU A 294 -15.44 20.58 -7.32
CA LEU A 294 -14.30 19.75 -6.90
C LEU A 294 -14.46 18.26 -7.24
N ASN A 295 -15.60 17.85 -7.82
CA ASN A 295 -15.93 16.45 -8.18
C ASN A 295 -15.85 15.50 -6.96
N ILE A 296 -16.32 15.95 -5.81
CA ILE A 296 -16.33 15.17 -4.56
C ILE A 296 -17.40 14.09 -4.66
N LYS A 297 -16.96 12.82 -4.71
CA LYS A 297 -17.83 11.64 -4.62
C LYS A 297 -17.97 11.19 -3.17
N ASN A 298 -19.16 10.71 -2.79
CA ASN A 298 -19.44 10.22 -1.43
C ASN A 298 -18.50 9.09 -0.95
N THR A 299 -17.80 8.40 -1.85
CA THR A 299 -16.79 7.38 -1.54
C THR A 299 -15.51 7.92 -0.89
N LYS A 300 -15.37 9.24 -0.65
CA LYS A 300 -14.24 9.85 0.06
C LYS A 300 -14.54 10.26 1.51
N GLN A 301 -15.75 10.01 2.04
CA GLN A 301 -16.14 10.43 3.39
C GLN A 301 -15.20 9.88 4.49
N ILE A 302 -15.04 10.65 5.56
CA ILE A 302 -14.12 10.33 6.66
C ILE A 302 -14.71 9.21 7.50
N GLY A 303 -13.91 8.16 7.72
CA GLY A 303 -14.36 6.88 8.27
C GLY A 303 -14.37 5.74 7.24
N SER A 304 -14.32 6.03 5.92
CA SER A 304 -14.34 4.97 4.89
C SER A 304 -13.16 4.00 5.04
N TYR A 305 -11.94 4.52 5.25
CA TYR A 305 -10.76 3.69 5.48
C TYR A 305 -10.85 2.97 6.83
N ALA A 306 -11.36 3.62 7.89
CA ALA A 306 -11.60 2.96 9.18
C ALA A 306 -12.65 1.83 9.09
N GLU A 307 -13.61 1.90 8.17
CA GLU A 307 -14.60 0.84 7.91
C GLU A 307 -14.02 -0.29 7.04
N GLU A 308 -13.28 0.02 5.97
CA GLU A 308 -12.52 -0.96 5.18
C GLU A 308 -11.55 -1.76 6.08
N TRP A 309 -10.82 -1.08 6.96
CA TRP A 309 -9.90 -1.74 7.89
C TRP A 309 -10.61 -2.55 8.99
N LYS A 310 -11.82 -2.14 9.40
CA LYS A 310 -12.67 -2.97 10.28
C LYS A 310 -13.16 -4.24 9.58
N GLN A 311 -13.55 -4.15 8.31
CA GLN A 311 -13.98 -5.32 7.54
C GLN A 311 -12.82 -6.31 7.34
N ILE A 312 -11.61 -5.83 7.05
CA ILE A 312 -10.40 -6.67 6.95
C ILE A 312 -10.09 -7.38 8.28
N HIS A 313 -10.18 -6.70 9.42
CA HIS A 313 -9.97 -7.36 10.72
C HIS A 313 -11.13 -8.30 11.09
N MET A 314 -12.38 -7.94 10.83
CA MET A 314 -13.53 -8.84 11.09
C MET A 314 -13.46 -10.14 10.26
N LEU A 315 -12.89 -10.09 9.05
CA LEU A 315 -12.64 -11.30 8.25
C LEU A 315 -11.54 -12.17 8.88
N LYS A 316 -10.43 -11.59 9.36
CA LYS A 316 -9.43 -12.32 10.16
C LYS A 316 -10.04 -12.91 11.44
N ASP A 317 -10.77 -12.11 12.20
CA ASP A 317 -11.43 -12.50 13.45
C ASP A 317 -12.43 -13.67 13.25
N ILE A 318 -12.94 -13.87 12.02
CA ILE A 318 -13.76 -15.00 11.58
C ILE A 318 -12.89 -16.18 11.11
N GLU A 319 -11.92 -15.97 10.22
CA GLU A 319 -11.01 -17.02 9.73
C GLU A 319 -10.27 -17.72 10.90
N ASP A 320 -9.87 -16.96 11.92
CA ASP A 320 -9.16 -17.48 13.09
C ASP A 320 -10.13 -18.18 14.07
N GLN A 321 -11.42 -17.84 14.08
CA GLN A 321 -12.46 -18.60 14.77
C GLN A 321 -12.84 -19.90 14.04
N GLU A 322 -12.80 -19.91 12.72
CA GLU A 322 -13.03 -21.12 11.91
C GLU A 322 -11.85 -22.11 12.08
N LYS A 323 -10.59 -21.64 12.03
CA LYS A 323 -9.40 -22.46 12.39
C LYS A 323 -9.50 -23.01 13.82
N SER A 324 -9.82 -22.14 14.79
CA SER A 324 -10.01 -22.55 16.20
C SER A 324 -11.12 -23.57 16.45
N GLN A 325 -12.00 -23.84 15.47
CA GLN A 325 -12.99 -24.92 15.53
C GLN A 325 -12.56 -26.19 14.77
N MET A 326 -11.56 -26.12 13.89
CA MET A 326 -10.95 -27.28 13.22
C MET A 326 -9.77 -27.86 14.02
N ASP A 327 -9.01 -27.03 14.72
CA ASP A 327 -7.81 -27.42 15.49
C ASP A 327 -8.11 -28.26 16.76
N LEU A 328 -9.37 -28.65 16.98
CA LEU A 328 -9.80 -29.52 18.09
C LEU A 328 -9.73 -31.03 17.76
N SER A 329 -9.31 -31.41 16.55
CA SER A 329 -9.21 -32.81 16.14
C SER A 329 -8.02 -33.11 15.23
N GLU A 330 -6.79 -32.99 15.75
CA GLU A 330 -5.63 -33.88 15.47
C GLU A 330 -4.39 -33.37 16.22
N ALA A 331 -4.26 -33.79 17.49
CA ALA A 331 -3.08 -33.53 18.30
C ALA A 331 -2.46 -34.86 18.75
N ASP A 332 -1.40 -35.30 18.07
CA ASP A 332 -0.36 -36.11 18.70
C ASP A 332 0.96 -36.15 17.91
N SER A 333 2.08 -36.37 18.63
CA SER A 333 3.44 -36.66 18.13
C SER A 333 4.18 -35.63 17.25
N SER A 334 4.91 -34.70 17.89
CA SER A 334 6.41 -34.73 17.88
C SER A 334 7.02 -33.63 18.75
N GLU A 335 7.95 -34.01 19.64
CA GLU A 335 8.67 -33.10 20.53
C GLU A 335 9.89 -32.47 19.84
N ASP A 336 9.68 -31.42 19.02
CA ASP A 336 10.75 -30.52 18.54
C ASP A 336 10.24 -29.11 18.10
N SER A 337 8.99 -28.75 18.44
CA SER A 337 8.25 -27.64 17.82
C SER A 337 8.42 -26.25 18.47
N ASP A 338 9.15 -26.15 19.59
CA ASP A 338 9.11 -24.99 20.49
C ASP A 338 9.70 -23.68 19.91
N LEU A 339 10.48 -23.76 18.81
CA LEU A 339 10.98 -22.56 18.10
C LEU A 339 9.89 -21.88 17.27
N PHE A 340 9.01 -22.65 16.62
CA PHE A 340 8.09 -22.13 15.60
C PHE A 340 6.69 -21.79 16.12
N ALA A 341 6.34 -22.27 17.32
CA ALA A 341 5.04 -22.06 17.97
C ALA A 341 4.66 -20.58 18.29
N ARG A 342 5.51 -19.61 17.93
CA ARG A 342 5.29 -18.16 18.13
C ARG A 342 5.48 -17.31 16.87
N VAL A 343 5.72 -17.92 15.71
CA VAL A 343 6.00 -17.21 14.45
C VAL A 343 4.82 -17.33 13.50
N GLU A 344 4.16 -16.22 13.19
CA GLU A 344 3.12 -16.16 12.15
C GLU A 344 3.77 -16.22 10.76
N PHE A 345 3.72 -17.39 10.13
CA PHE A 345 4.11 -17.58 8.73
C PHE A 345 2.98 -17.14 7.78
N PRO A 346 3.29 -16.54 6.61
CA PRO A 346 2.27 -16.04 5.69
C PRO A 346 1.54 -17.15 4.91
N ASN A 347 2.16 -18.33 4.81
CA ASN A 347 1.68 -19.58 4.23
C ASN A 347 2.62 -20.71 4.65
N ASP A 348 2.22 -21.96 4.45
CA ASP A 348 3.05 -23.11 4.79
C ASP A 348 4.30 -23.23 3.92
N THR A 349 4.26 -22.77 2.66
CA THR A 349 5.42 -22.71 1.77
C THR A 349 6.62 -21.96 2.37
N VAL A 350 6.37 -20.85 3.08
CA VAL A 350 7.43 -20.10 3.79
C VAL A 350 7.84 -20.79 5.09
N ARG A 351 6.94 -21.50 5.77
CA ARG A 351 7.27 -22.32 6.96
C ARG A 351 8.19 -23.48 6.58
N GLU A 352 7.84 -24.24 5.55
CA GLU A 352 8.63 -25.32 4.96
C GLU A 352 10.00 -24.82 4.48
N GLY A 353 10.03 -23.71 3.75
CA GLY A 353 11.29 -23.13 3.26
C GLY A 353 12.20 -22.60 4.38
N VAL A 354 11.62 -22.10 5.49
CA VAL A 354 12.38 -21.69 6.67
C VAL A 354 12.98 -22.90 7.38
N ASP A 355 12.18 -23.95 7.63
CA ASP A 355 12.65 -25.18 8.25
C ASP A 355 13.74 -25.86 7.42
N PHE A 356 13.54 -25.95 6.10
CA PHE A 356 14.53 -26.45 5.15
C PHE A 356 15.84 -25.64 5.19
N LEU A 357 15.77 -24.30 5.19
CA LEU A 357 16.96 -23.45 5.24
C LEU A 357 17.72 -23.57 6.57
N ILE A 358 17.03 -23.64 7.70
CA ILE A 358 17.66 -23.82 9.02
C ILE A 358 18.34 -25.19 9.12
N LYS A 359 17.75 -26.24 8.54
CA LYS A 359 18.32 -27.60 8.51
C LYS A 359 19.46 -27.76 7.49
N SER A 360 19.46 -26.99 6.39
CA SER A 360 20.41 -27.16 5.27
C SER A 360 21.59 -26.18 5.28
N VAL A 361 21.48 -25.01 5.92
CA VAL A 361 22.51 -23.97 5.91
C VAL A 361 23.24 -23.93 7.26
N ASP A 362 24.43 -24.54 7.32
CA ASP A 362 25.32 -24.42 8.49
C ASP A 362 26.01 -23.05 8.54
N PHE A 363 25.30 -22.08 9.13
CA PHE A 363 25.79 -20.72 9.38
C PHE A 363 27.08 -20.69 10.23
N ASN A 364 27.27 -21.66 11.13
CA ASN A 364 28.47 -21.74 11.98
C ASN A 364 29.70 -22.18 11.18
N SER A 365 29.55 -23.14 10.25
CA SER A 365 30.62 -23.51 9.32
C SER A 365 30.99 -22.36 8.39
N TYR A 366 30.03 -21.55 7.92
CA TYR A 366 30.33 -20.32 7.18
C TYR A 366 31.21 -19.36 8.00
N TYR A 367 30.82 -19.10 9.26
CA TYR A 367 31.55 -18.19 10.13
C TYR A 367 32.98 -18.67 10.44
N LYS A 368 33.14 -19.97 10.74
CA LYS A 368 34.44 -20.61 11.02
C LYS A 368 35.35 -20.60 9.78
N LYS A 369 34.81 -20.99 8.61
CA LYS A 369 35.49 -20.93 7.30
C LYS A 369 36.02 -19.54 6.95
N PHE A 370 35.28 -18.46 7.25
CA PHE A 370 35.77 -17.11 6.98
C PHE A 370 36.93 -16.69 7.91
N LYS A 371 36.85 -17.03 9.21
CA LYS A 371 37.94 -16.76 10.18
C LYS A 371 39.22 -17.52 9.82
N GLU A 372 39.13 -18.82 9.52
CA GLU A 372 40.29 -19.67 9.23
C GLU A 372 41.06 -19.24 7.98
N ASN A 373 40.36 -18.75 6.95
CA ASN A 373 40.97 -18.34 5.69
C ASN A 373 41.48 -16.88 5.67
N ASN A 374 41.38 -16.13 6.77
CA ASN A 374 41.68 -14.69 6.85
C ASN A 374 40.99 -13.85 5.74
N ASP A 375 39.75 -14.21 5.42
CA ASP A 375 38.97 -13.56 4.36
C ASP A 375 38.49 -12.16 4.77
N LEU A 376 38.17 -11.27 3.82
CA LEU A 376 37.45 -10.01 4.12
C LEU A 376 36.10 -10.29 4.82
N ARG A 377 35.47 -11.43 4.52
CA ARG A 377 34.25 -11.94 5.17
C ARG A 377 34.46 -12.33 6.65
N SER A 378 35.69 -12.43 7.14
CA SER A 378 35.97 -12.64 8.58
C SER A 378 35.60 -11.43 9.45
N LEU A 379 35.34 -10.27 8.84
CA LEU A 379 34.89 -9.04 9.50
C LEU A 379 33.41 -9.06 9.91
N PHE A 380 32.61 -10.00 9.41
CA PHE A 380 31.24 -10.17 9.86
C PHE A 380 31.20 -10.49 11.36
N GLU A 381 30.24 -9.89 12.07
CA GLU A 381 29.89 -10.32 13.43
C GLU A 381 28.85 -11.45 13.38
N PRO A 382 28.76 -12.32 14.41
CA PRO A 382 27.73 -13.36 14.46
C PRO A 382 26.30 -12.80 14.37
N SER A 383 26.09 -11.54 14.76
CA SER A 383 24.79 -10.89 14.68
C SER A 383 24.53 -10.12 13.37
N ASP A 384 25.47 -10.02 12.42
CA ASP A 384 25.28 -9.22 11.20
C ASP A 384 24.25 -9.86 10.25
N LYS A 385 23.16 -9.15 9.93
CA LYS A 385 22.13 -9.62 8.99
C LYS A 385 22.69 -9.96 7.61
N LEU A 386 23.82 -9.36 7.20
CA LEU A 386 24.48 -9.71 5.94
C LEU A 386 25.23 -11.03 5.98
N LEU A 387 25.66 -11.54 7.14
CA LEU A 387 26.28 -12.88 7.24
C LEU A 387 25.28 -13.96 6.82
N TYR A 388 24.07 -13.91 7.36
CA TYR A 388 22.98 -14.84 7.06
C TYR A 388 22.44 -14.67 5.64
N ALA A 389 22.24 -13.43 5.19
CA ALA A 389 21.83 -13.16 3.81
C ALA A 389 22.88 -13.64 2.78
N TYR A 390 24.17 -13.54 3.12
CA TYR A 390 25.27 -14.11 2.33
C TYR A 390 25.24 -15.64 2.35
N ALA A 391 25.15 -16.28 3.52
CA ALA A 391 25.18 -17.74 3.64
C ALA A 391 24.03 -18.42 2.89
N ILE A 392 22.82 -17.84 2.91
CA ILE A 392 21.65 -18.37 2.18
C ILE A 392 21.84 -18.25 0.65
N ILE A 393 22.43 -17.17 0.14
CA ILE A 393 22.64 -17.01 -1.32
C ILE A 393 23.87 -17.76 -1.84
N ASP A 394 24.94 -17.87 -1.05
CA ASP A 394 26.10 -18.70 -1.37
C ASP A 394 25.67 -20.18 -1.41
N PHE A 395 24.84 -20.63 -0.46
CA PHE A 395 24.14 -21.92 -0.52
C PHE A 395 23.28 -22.06 -1.77
N PHE A 396 22.36 -21.13 -2.05
CA PHE A 396 21.45 -21.21 -3.20
C PHE A 396 22.16 -21.21 -4.56
N ASP A 397 23.13 -20.32 -4.79
CA ASP A 397 23.92 -20.31 -6.02
C ASP A 397 24.82 -21.56 -6.10
N SER A 398 25.35 -22.05 -4.97
CA SER A 398 26.08 -23.32 -4.96
C SER A 398 25.18 -24.48 -5.38
N GLU A 399 24.00 -24.66 -4.79
CA GLU A 399 23.13 -25.81 -5.05
C GLU A 399 22.46 -25.72 -6.43
N PHE A 400 21.77 -24.61 -6.72
CA PHE A 400 20.83 -24.49 -7.84
C PHE A 400 21.45 -23.97 -9.14
N SER A 401 22.74 -23.59 -9.16
CA SER A 401 23.39 -23.02 -10.36
C SER A 401 23.40 -23.92 -11.60
N PHE A 402 23.11 -25.22 -11.47
CA PHE A 402 22.90 -26.09 -12.62
C PHE A 402 21.68 -25.67 -13.46
N LEU A 403 20.65 -25.03 -12.88
CA LEU A 403 19.45 -24.59 -13.60
C LEU A 403 19.74 -23.54 -14.69
N TRP A 404 20.79 -22.72 -14.51
CA TRP A 404 21.26 -21.77 -15.53
C TRP A 404 22.56 -22.21 -16.24
N ASN A 405 23.50 -22.85 -15.54
CA ASN A 405 24.84 -23.16 -16.07
C ASN A 405 25.01 -24.57 -16.70
N SER A 406 24.04 -25.48 -16.58
CA SER A 406 24.20 -26.87 -17.05
C SER A 406 23.90 -27.07 -18.54
N VAL A 407 24.05 -28.32 -19.00
CA VAL A 407 23.69 -28.76 -20.36
C VAL A 407 22.17 -28.98 -20.51
N LEU A 408 21.40 -29.04 -19.42
CA LEU A 408 19.95 -29.24 -19.42
C LEU A 408 19.28 -28.15 -20.27
N ASN A 409 18.52 -28.56 -21.28
CA ASN A 409 17.81 -27.64 -22.16
C ASN A 409 16.31 -27.92 -22.01
N PHE A 410 15.57 -26.96 -21.45
CA PHE A 410 14.12 -26.99 -21.35
C PHE A 410 13.53 -25.71 -21.95
N TYR A 411 12.62 -25.88 -22.90
CA TYR A 411 11.97 -24.79 -23.63
C TYR A 411 10.46 -25.00 -23.64
N ILE A 412 9.71 -23.91 -23.56
CA ILE A 412 8.24 -23.97 -23.58
C ILE A 412 7.74 -23.72 -25.00
N LEU A 413 6.96 -24.66 -25.53
CA LEU A 413 6.23 -24.51 -26.78
C LEU A 413 4.84 -23.95 -26.48
N SER A 414 4.71 -22.62 -26.54
CA SER A 414 3.40 -21.98 -26.41
C SER A 414 2.59 -22.20 -27.68
N ASP A 415 1.40 -22.80 -27.53
CA ASP A 415 0.57 -23.23 -28.64
C ASP A 415 -0.15 -22.03 -29.28
N GLY A 416 -0.13 -21.93 -30.61
CA GLY A 416 -0.79 -20.81 -31.32
C GLY A 416 0.05 -19.54 -31.53
N SER A 417 1.35 -19.68 -31.85
CA SER A 417 2.23 -18.70 -32.53
C SER A 417 2.98 -17.63 -31.71
N ILE A 418 4.21 -17.34 -32.17
CA ILE A 418 5.13 -16.24 -31.76
C ILE A 418 5.75 -16.38 -30.35
N GLY A 419 6.56 -17.41 -30.14
CA GLY A 419 7.62 -17.38 -29.12
C GLY A 419 8.15 -18.75 -28.68
N ARG A 420 9.48 -18.90 -28.59
CA ARG A 420 10.09 -19.87 -27.67
C ARG A 420 10.45 -19.11 -26.40
N TYR A 421 9.90 -19.51 -25.26
CA TYR A 421 10.35 -18.98 -23.99
C TYR A 421 11.62 -19.72 -23.55
N ASP A 422 12.67 -18.96 -23.23
CA ASP A 422 13.98 -19.45 -22.79
C ASP A 422 14.20 -18.99 -21.33
N PRO A 423 13.68 -19.75 -20.34
CA PRO A 423 13.83 -19.40 -18.93
C PRO A 423 15.31 -19.43 -18.49
N LYS A 424 16.12 -20.30 -19.09
CA LYS A 424 17.54 -20.48 -18.79
C LYS A 424 18.33 -19.20 -19.08
N LYS A 425 18.01 -18.49 -20.17
CA LYS A 425 18.59 -17.16 -20.47
C LYS A 425 18.21 -16.10 -19.44
N GLU A 426 16.97 -16.12 -18.92
CA GLU A 426 16.54 -15.18 -17.88
C GLU A 426 17.22 -15.47 -16.53
N LEU A 427 17.27 -16.74 -16.11
CA LEU A 427 18.00 -17.19 -14.92
C LEU A 427 19.50 -16.86 -15.01
N ALA A 428 20.14 -17.07 -16.16
CA ALA A 428 21.54 -16.70 -16.38
C ALA A 428 21.77 -15.17 -16.28
N ASN A 429 20.82 -14.35 -16.71
CA ASN A 429 20.90 -12.89 -16.52
C ASN A 429 20.77 -12.49 -15.04
N LEU A 430 19.97 -13.21 -14.24
CA LEU A 430 19.88 -12.99 -12.79
C LEU A 430 21.14 -13.45 -12.05
N SER A 431 21.72 -14.60 -12.41
CA SER A 431 22.99 -15.07 -11.82
C SER A 431 24.14 -14.11 -12.14
N ASN A 432 24.22 -13.59 -13.37
CA ASN A 432 25.19 -12.53 -13.70
C ASN A 432 25.03 -11.26 -12.83
N ARG A 433 23.83 -10.99 -12.30
CA ARG A 433 23.55 -9.87 -11.38
C ARG A 433 23.81 -10.22 -9.91
N LEU A 434 23.90 -11.51 -9.52
CA LEU A 434 24.38 -11.89 -8.19
C LEU A 434 25.83 -11.44 -7.95
N ASN A 435 26.65 -11.35 -9.00
CA ASN A 435 27.98 -10.75 -8.92
C ASN A 435 27.95 -9.30 -8.37
N GLN A 436 26.95 -8.50 -8.75
CA GLN A 436 26.78 -7.13 -8.23
C GLN A 436 26.43 -7.13 -6.74
N PHE A 437 25.65 -8.12 -6.27
CA PHE A 437 25.42 -8.31 -4.84
C PHE A 437 26.74 -8.65 -4.11
N TYR A 438 27.55 -9.57 -4.64
CA TYR A 438 28.85 -9.93 -4.05
C TYR A 438 29.84 -8.75 -4.05
N GLU A 439 29.86 -7.90 -5.08
CA GLU A 439 30.62 -6.65 -5.10
C GLU A 439 30.14 -5.68 -3.99
N MET A 440 28.83 -5.46 -3.87
CA MET A 440 28.27 -4.59 -2.82
C MET A 440 28.52 -5.14 -1.40
N VAL A 441 28.57 -6.47 -1.20
CA VAL A 441 28.99 -7.08 0.08
C VAL A 441 30.47 -6.79 0.36
N ASN A 442 31.36 -6.87 -0.63
CA ASN A 442 32.77 -6.54 -0.45
C ASN A 442 32.98 -5.05 -0.09
N ASP A 443 32.21 -4.14 -0.68
CA ASP A 443 32.24 -2.72 -0.30
C ASP A 443 31.64 -2.44 1.09
N TYR A 444 30.62 -3.19 1.50
CA TYR A 444 30.15 -3.18 2.89
C TYR A 444 31.24 -3.64 3.86
N LEU A 445 31.93 -4.75 3.57
CA LEU A 445 33.01 -5.28 4.42
C LEU A 445 34.21 -4.32 4.52
N ARG A 446 34.53 -3.58 3.43
CA ARG A 446 35.51 -2.49 3.45
C ARG A 446 35.09 -1.37 4.40
N LEU A 447 33.85 -0.89 4.30
CA LEU A 447 33.30 0.10 5.23
C LEU A 447 33.29 -0.39 6.68
N LEU A 448 33.08 -1.69 6.90
CA LEU A 448 33.04 -2.31 8.23
C LEU A 448 34.42 -2.36 8.87
N ARG A 449 35.46 -2.68 8.09
CA ARG A 449 36.86 -2.54 8.52
C ARG A 449 37.18 -1.09 8.91
N ASP A 450 36.90 -0.15 8.01
CA ASP A 450 37.23 1.26 8.20
C ASP A 450 36.50 1.86 9.42
N HIS A 451 35.26 1.44 9.67
CA HIS A 451 34.53 1.73 10.92
C HIS A 451 35.24 1.14 12.14
N ASN A 452 35.56 -0.16 12.12
CA ASN A 452 36.17 -0.85 13.25
C ASN A 452 37.58 -0.35 13.59
N GLU A 453 38.31 0.23 12.62
CA GLU A 453 39.54 0.98 12.85
C GLU A 453 39.28 2.33 13.55
N LEU A 454 38.26 3.08 13.11
CA LEU A 454 37.87 4.36 13.73
C LEU A 454 37.33 4.19 15.17
N SER A 455 36.48 3.19 15.42
CA SER A 455 35.87 2.94 16.73
C SER A 455 36.88 2.57 17.83
N ARG A 456 38.08 2.09 17.44
CA ARG A 456 39.17 1.79 18.37
C ARG A 456 39.91 3.04 18.86
N SER A 457 39.75 4.19 18.20
CA SER A 457 40.40 5.45 18.60
C SER A 457 39.58 6.25 19.62
N HIS A 458 40.23 7.13 20.37
CA HIS A 458 39.65 7.80 21.54
C HIS A 458 39.34 9.29 21.36
N THR A 459 39.65 9.90 20.21
CA THR A 459 39.39 11.35 20.01
C THR A 459 37.91 11.63 19.71
N ALA A 460 37.42 12.79 20.18
CA ALA A 460 36.02 13.20 19.96
C ALA A 460 35.67 13.37 18.47
N ALA A 461 36.62 13.81 17.64
CA ALA A 461 36.42 13.93 16.20
C ALA A 461 36.24 12.56 15.52
N GLN A 462 37.01 11.54 15.93
CA GLN A 462 36.89 10.18 15.39
C GLN A 462 35.61 9.48 15.87
N ARG A 463 35.09 9.80 17.06
CA ARG A 463 33.76 9.33 17.50
C ARG A 463 32.65 9.82 16.58
N LEU A 464 32.64 11.12 16.26
CA LEU A 464 31.67 11.71 15.30
C LEU A 464 31.82 11.12 13.89
N GLN A 465 33.03 10.73 13.48
CA GLN A 465 33.25 10.01 12.22
C GLN A 465 32.76 8.55 12.29
N SER A 466 32.96 7.84 13.40
CA SER A 466 32.41 6.49 13.62
C SER A 466 30.88 6.50 13.55
N GLU A 467 30.24 7.46 14.22
CA GLU A 467 28.79 7.69 14.14
C GLU A 467 28.27 7.98 12.73
N GLN A 468 29.08 8.60 11.86
CA GLN A 468 28.73 8.81 10.45
C GLN A 468 28.92 7.52 9.64
N LYS A 469 30.02 6.80 9.89
CA LYS A 469 30.33 5.52 9.24
C LYS A 469 29.34 4.41 9.61
N GLU A 470 28.84 4.36 10.84
CA GLU A 470 27.75 3.47 11.26
C GLU A 470 26.46 3.73 10.46
N LYS A 471 26.14 5.02 10.23
CA LYS A 471 24.98 5.44 9.41
C LYS A 471 25.19 5.15 7.92
N GLU A 472 26.43 5.13 7.43
CA GLU A 472 26.78 4.64 6.09
C GLU A 472 26.67 3.11 5.99
N LEU A 473 27.16 2.38 7.00
CA LEU A 473 27.06 0.92 7.10
C LEU A 473 25.62 0.42 7.14
N ALA A 474 24.75 1.05 7.93
CA ALA A 474 23.33 0.71 7.98
C ALA A 474 22.65 0.88 6.61
N ARG A 475 23.00 1.96 5.89
CA ARG A 475 22.53 2.18 4.51
C ARG A 475 23.09 1.16 3.52
N ALA A 476 24.38 0.84 3.62
CA ALA A 476 25.02 -0.17 2.77
C ALA A 476 24.39 -1.57 3.00
N SER A 477 24.28 -2.00 4.25
CA SER A 477 23.62 -3.26 4.65
C SER A 477 22.18 -3.35 4.16
N TYR A 478 21.39 -2.27 4.32
CA TYR A 478 20.03 -2.21 3.78
C TYR A 478 19.99 -2.24 2.25
N ASN A 479 20.85 -1.48 1.57
CA ASN A 479 20.90 -1.44 0.10
C ASN A 479 21.27 -2.80 -0.49
N VAL A 480 22.25 -3.49 0.08
CA VAL A 480 22.65 -4.86 -0.30
C VAL A 480 21.44 -5.82 -0.16
N ARG A 481 20.77 -5.82 0.99
CA ARG A 481 19.60 -6.69 1.26
C ARG A 481 18.39 -6.36 0.38
N ASN A 482 18.17 -5.08 0.05
CA ASN A 482 17.10 -4.61 -0.84
C ASN A 482 17.39 -5.00 -2.30
N THR A 483 18.64 -4.91 -2.77
CA THR A 483 19.04 -5.42 -4.09
C THR A 483 18.86 -6.93 -4.18
N LEU A 484 19.29 -7.68 -3.16
CA LEU A 484 19.12 -9.13 -3.08
C LEU A 484 17.64 -9.54 -3.06
N SER A 485 16.81 -8.84 -2.28
CA SER A 485 15.36 -9.03 -2.20
C SER A 485 14.67 -8.93 -3.57
N ARG A 486 15.07 -7.94 -4.39
CA ARG A 486 14.56 -7.77 -5.77
C ARG A 486 15.02 -8.90 -6.69
N LEU A 487 16.29 -9.31 -6.61
CA LEU A 487 16.79 -10.45 -7.38
C LEU A 487 16.01 -11.72 -7.02
N MET A 488 15.68 -11.95 -5.75
CA MET A 488 14.84 -13.07 -5.34
C MET A 488 13.40 -12.96 -5.90
N GLN A 489 12.80 -11.76 -5.91
CA GLN A 489 11.48 -11.57 -6.53
C GLN A 489 11.50 -11.86 -8.04
N GLU A 490 12.59 -11.51 -8.73
CA GLU A 490 12.76 -11.83 -10.16
C GLU A 490 12.96 -13.34 -10.40
N TYR A 491 13.68 -14.04 -9.52
CA TYR A 491 13.78 -15.51 -9.57
C TYR A 491 12.43 -16.20 -9.30
N ASP A 492 11.67 -15.76 -8.27
CA ASP A 492 10.35 -16.32 -7.94
C ASP A 492 9.37 -16.14 -9.11
N ILE A 493 9.38 -15.00 -9.81
CA ILE A 493 8.55 -14.79 -11.01
C ILE A 493 8.85 -15.84 -12.10
N ILE A 494 10.12 -16.22 -12.31
CA ILE A 494 10.50 -17.23 -13.31
C ILE A 494 10.09 -18.64 -12.85
N PHE A 495 10.38 -19.03 -11.61
CA PHE A 495 10.03 -20.35 -11.09
C PHE A 495 8.51 -20.54 -10.94
N SER A 496 7.80 -19.53 -10.39
CA SER A 496 6.33 -19.44 -10.38
C SER A 496 5.72 -19.64 -11.77
N ARG A 497 6.37 -19.11 -12.82
CA ARG A 497 5.90 -19.24 -14.20
C ARG A 497 6.13 -20.65 -14.74
N LEU A 498 7.28 -21.26 -14.46
CA LEU A 498 7.57 -22.64 -14.88
C LEU A 498 6.58 -23.64 -14.29
N ILE A 499 6.31 -23.53 -12.99
CA ILE A 499 5.42 -24.43 -12.26
C ILE A 499 3.97 -24.30 -12.76
N LYS A 500 3.47 -23.07 -12.96
CA LYS A 500 2.13 -22.84 -13.54
C LYS A 500 1.95 -23.37 -14.95
N LEU A 501 3.02 -23.47 -15.74
CA LEU A 501 2.97 -23.98 -17.11
C LEU A 501 3.01 -25.52 -17.14
N GLN A 502 3.63 -26.16 -16.14
CA GLN A 502 3.42 -27.57 -15.84
C GLN A 502 1.97 -27.84 -15.40
N GLU A 503 1.42 -27.03 -14.48
CA GLU A 503 0.03 -27.16 -13.99
C GLU A 503 -1.02 -27.01 -15.12
N SER A 504 -0.78 -26.11 -16.08
CA SER A 504 -1.67 -25.93 -17.24
C SER A 504 -1.51 -26.99 -18.33
N GLY A 505 -0.60 -27.95 -18.17
CA GLY A 505 -0.33 -29.00 -19.15
C GLY A 505 0.35 -28.53 -20.44
N GLU A 506 1.04 -27.38 -20.43
CA GLU A 506 1.89 -27.00 -21.57
C GLU A 506 3.12 -27.92 -21.62
N THR A 507 3.53 -28.33 -22.82
CA THR A 507 4.69 -29.21 -22.97
C THR A 507 6.00 -28.44 -22.79
N ILE A 508 6.58 -28.55 -21.59
CA ILE A 508 7.96 -28.16 -21.32
C ILE A 508 8.86 -29.19 -22.01
N VAL A 509 9.37 -28.85 -23.19
CA VAL A 509 10.19 -29.76 -24.00
C VAL A 509 11.63 -29.71 -23.50
N GLY A 510 12.08 -30.80 -22.87
CA GLY A 510 13.46 -30.94 -22.40
C GLY A 510 13.60 -31.93 -21.24
N SER A 511 14.71 -31.79 -20.53
CA SER A 511 15.10 -32.58 -19.35
C SER A 511 14.23 -32.34 -18.09
N TRP A 512 12.96 -31.96 -18.23
CA TRP A 512 12.10 -31.51 -17.12
C TRP A 512 11.76 -32.63 -16.13
N ASP A 513 11.51 -33.84 -16.67
CA ASP A 513 11.26 -35.07 -15.93
C ASP A 513 12.51 -35.98 -15.83
N GLU A 514 13.69 -35.48 -16.20
CA GLU A 514 14.95 -36.22 -16.03
C GLU A 514 15.55 -36.00 -14.62
N PRO A 515 16.16 -37.03 -14.01
CA PRO A 515 16.89 -36.87 -12.75
C PRO A 515 18.21 -36.14 -12.96
N ILE A 516 18.57 -35.27 -12.01
CA ILE A 516 19.76 -34.43 -12.05
C ILE A 516 20.99 -35.28 -11.68
N VAL A 517 21.74 -35.72 -12.69
CA VAL A 517 22.99 -36.48 -12.50
C VAL A 517 24.19 -35.53 -12.44
N LEU A 518 24.69 -35.24 -11.24
CA LEU A 518 25.87 -34.40 -11.06
C LEU A 518 27.17 -35.21 -11.11
N LYS A 519 28.25 -34.59 -11.62
CA LYS A 519 29.59 -35.20 -11.63
C LYS A 519 30.09 -35.39 -10.20
N VAL A 520 30.88 -36.43 -9.96
CA VAL A 520 31.40 -36.91 -8.65
C VAL A 520 31.91 -35.85 -7.67
N LYS A 521 32.40 -34.67 -8.11
CA LYS A 521 32.76 -33.57 -7.19
C LYS A 521 31.56 -32.84 -6.55
N ASN A 522 30.36 -33.03 -7.10
CA ASN A 522 29.11 -32.37 -6.73
C ASN A 522 28.01 -33.40 -6.38
N SER A 523 28.33 -34.68 -6.16
CA SER A 523 27.35 -35.73 -5.83
C SER A 523 26.64 -35.52 -4.49
N ASN A 524 27.27 -34.76 -3.58
CA ASN A 524 26.78 -34.53 -2.22
C ASN A 524 25.79 -33.36 -2.12
N LYS A 525 25.34 -32.82 -3.25
CA LYS A 525 24.34 -31.75 -3.32
C LYS A 525 22.94 -32.31 -3.11
N ILE A 526 22.08 -31.53 -2.46
CA ILE A 526 20.69 -31.90 -2.13
C ILE A 526 19.87 -32.12 -3.41
N VAL A 527 20.21 -31.40 -4.48
CA VAL A 527 19.58 -31.51 -5.81
C VAL A 527 20.08 -32.68 -6.67
N ASN A 528 21.04 -33.50 -6.21
CA ASN A 528 21.49 -34.66 -6.97
C ASN A 528 20.41 -35.78 -6.94
N GLU A 529 20.22 -36.49 -8.04
CA GLU A 529 19.20 -37.54 -8.26
C GLU A 529 17.72 -37.07 -8.20
N MET A 530 17.43 -35.89 -7.67
CA MET A 530 16.15 -35.19 -7.74
C MET A 530 15.74 -34.88 -9.20
N LEU A 531 14.44 -34.84 -9.52
CA LEU A 531 13.98 -34.44 -10.86
C LEU A 531 14.11 -32.92 -11.04
N VAL A 532 14.35 -32.46 -12.27
CA VAL A 532 14.53 -31.02 -12.56
C VAL A 532 13.33 -30.18 -12.10
N LYS A 533 12.10 -30.66 -12.32
CA LYS A 533 10.88 -29.99 -11.84
C LYS A 533 10.80 -29.85 -10.31
N ASP A 534 11.21 -30.87 -9.57
CA ASP A 534 11.16 -30.89 -8.10
C ASP A 534 12.23 -29.95 -7.53
N ALA A 535 13.40 -29.91 -8.16
CA ALA A 535 14.45 -28.95 -7.83
C ALA A 535 14.07 -27.50 -8.19
N VAL A 536 13.24 -27.26 -9.21
CA VAL A 536 12.66 -25.94 -9.49
C VAL A 536 11.60 -25.54 -8.46
N ALA A 537 10.78 -26.49 -7.99
CA ALA A 537 9.86 -26.24 -6.88
C ALA A 537 10.62 -25.87 -5.60
N LEU A 538 11.65 -26.65 -5.23
CA LEU A 538 12.50 -26.35 -4.07
C LEU A 538 13.24 -25.01 -4.22
N ALA A 539 13.73 -24.69 -5.43
CA ALA A 539 14.32 -23.39 -5.73
C ALA A 539 13.31 -22.24 -5.52
N GLN A 540 12.05 -22.42 -5.94
CA GLN A 540 11.00 -21.44 -5.68
C GLN A 540 10.75 -21.26 -4.18
N VAL A 541 10.58 -22.35 -3.43
CA VAL A 541 10.34 -22.35 -1.98
C VAL A 541 11.44 -21.55 -1.25
N ILE A 542 12.71 -21.82 -1.56
CA ILE A 542 13.86 -21.12 -0.98
C ILE A 542 13.86 -19.64 -1.34
N VAL A 543 13.68 -19.31 -2.62
CA VAL A 543 13.72 -17.92 -3.11
C VAL A 543 12.56 -17.07 -2.57
N HIS A 544 11.35 -17.64 -2.54
CA HIS A 544 10.16 -17.00 -1.98
C HIS A 544 10.34 -16.75 -0.48
N THR A 545 10.82 -17.76 0.25
CA THR A 545 11.18 -17.66 1.67
C THR A 545 12.25 -16.60 1.92
N MET A 546 13.34 -16.60 1.14
CA MET A 546 14.43 -15.64 1.29
C MET A 546 13.96 -14.22 1.01
N SER A 547 13.09 -14.02 0.00
CA SER A 547 12.46 -12.73 -0.25
C SER A 547 11.58 -12.31 0.93
N TRP A 548 10.81 -13.22 1.52
CA TRP A 548 10.04 -12.93 2.72
C TRP A 548 10.94 -12.57 3.92
N MET A 549 12.03 -13.31 4.17
CA MET A 549 12.96 -13.02 5.26
C MET A 549 13.59 -11.62 5.12
N LEU A 550 14.03 -11.25 3.92
CA LEU A 550 14.65 -9.96 3.60
C LEU A 550 13.65 -8.78 3.69
N ASN A 551 12.36 -9.02 3.45
CA ASN A 551 11.33 -7.97 3.43
C ASN A 551 10.48 -7.87 4.71
N ARG A 552 10.31 -8.97 5.46
CA ARG A 552 9.27 -9.12 6.49
C ARG A 552 9.66 -9.93 7.73
N SER A 553 10.92 -10.34 7.90
CA SER A 553 11.36 -11.08 9.09
C SER A 553 12.77 -10.64 9.55
N ASP A 554 13.52 -11.51 10.21
CA ASP A 554 14.81 -11.26 10.84
C ASP A 554 15.82 -10.51 9.96
N LEU A 555 15.86 -10.77 8.65
CA LEU A 555 16.79 -10.11 7.72
C LEU A 555 16.31 -8.74 7.21
N SER A 556 15.12 -8.28 7.60
CA SER A 556 14.53 -7.01 7.18
C SER A 556 15.00 -5.80 8.01
N GLY A 557 14.46 -4.61 7.69
CA GLY A 557 14.70 -3.36 8.42
C GLY A 557 16.08 -2.73 8.21
N LEU A 558 16.22 -1.49 8.71
CA LEU A 558 17.43 -0.65 8.52
C LEU A 558 18.61 -1.02 9.44
N GLY A 559 18.38 -1.77 10.51
CA GLY A 559 19.44 -2.18 11.43
C GLY A 559 20.43 -3.16 10.77
N ILE A 560 21.70 -3.08 11.18
CA ILE A 560 22.77 -3.98 10.73
C ILE A 560 22.65 -5.35 11.42
N ARG A 561 22.45 -5.33 12.74
CA ARG A 561 22.45 -6.53 13.58
C ARG A 561 21.07 -7.17 13.73
N LEU A 562 21.05 -8.47 13.93
CA LEU A 562 19.94 -9.22 14.50
C LEU A 562 19.79 -8.84 15.98
N ILE A 563 18.57 -8.47 16.37
CA ILE A 563 18.20 -8.10 17.73
C ILE A 563 16.97 -8.95 18.05
N GLN A 564 17.16 -9.97 18.89
CA GLN A 564 16.12 -10.98 19.22
C GLN A 564 15.48 -11.62 17.98
N PRO A 565 16.24 -12.32 17.12
CA PRO A 565 15.66 -13.02 15.97
C PRO A 565 14.63 -14.05 16.41
N GLN A 566 13.60 -14.20 15.58
CA GLN A 566 12.47 -15.11 15.79
C GLN A 566 12.64 -16.43 15.04
N ILE A 567 13.47 -16.46 14.00
CA ILE A 567 13.62 -17.57 13.07
C ILE A 567 15.06 -18.05 13.03
N ILE A 568 16.02 -17.13 12.93
CA ILE A 568 17.43 -17.45 12.99
C ILE A 568 17.75 -17.86 14.45
N PRO A 569 18.17 -19.11 14.72
CA PRO A 569 18.29 -19.60 16.09
C PRO A 569 19.24 -18.75 16.94
N GLN A 570 18.77 -18.33 18.11
CA GLN A 570 19.48 -17.33 18.94
C GLN A 570 20.86 -17.80 19.44
N TYR A 571 21.12 -19.11 19.50
CA TYR A 571 22.43 -19.67 19.85
C TYR A 571 23.52 -19.34 18.80
N LEU A 572 23.14 -19.00 17.57
CA LEU A 572 24.08 -18.56 16.51
C LEU A 572 24.64 -17.15 16.76
N LEU A 573 24.10 -16.40 17.74
CA LEU A 573 24.53 -15.04 18.07
C LEU A 573 25.61 -14.98 19.16
N THR A 574 25.95 -16.12 19.78
CA THR A 574 26.62 -16.17 21.10
C THR A 574 28.04 -16.79 21.11
N GLU A 575 28.66 -17.04 19.94
CA GLU A 575 30.07 -17.49 19.79
C GLU A 575 31.03 -16.41 19.25
#